data_AF-A0A8H3EQX7-F1
#
_entry.id   AF-A0A8H3EQX7-F1
#
_cell.length_a   1.000
_cell.length_b   1.000
_cell.length_c   1.000
_cell.angle_alpha   90.00
_cell.angle_beta   90.00
_cell.angle_gamma   90.00
#
_symmetry.space_group_name_H-M   'P 1'
#
loop_
_entity.id
_entity.type
_entity.pdbx_description
1 polymer ?
#
loop_
_entity_poly.entity_id
_entity_poly.type
_entity_poly.pdbx_seq_one_letter_code
_entity_poly.pdbx_strand_id
1 'polypeptide(L)' 'MLARNAEVDREIRSLTSLENRFYKGLHYPIVFLNNKAWDEDLIDGVQRVAIIVTESGVVGEDSCGYSRSINQVKARTKI' A
#
# COMPACT_ATOMS: atom_id res chain seq x y z
N MET A 1 -3.33 3.11 -1.80
CA MET A 1 -3.48 2.19 -0.65
C MET A 1 -2.11 1.98 -0.02
N LEU A 2 -2.03 1.96 1.32
CA LEU A 2 -0.80 1.60 2.03
C LEU A 2 -0.92 0.14 2.44
N ALA A 3 -0.04 -0.72 1.92
CA ALA A 3 -0.10 -2.14 2.18
C ALA A 3 1.29 -2.77 2.24
N ARG A 4 1.39 -3.88 2.95
CA ARG A 4 2.62 -4.66 3.08
C ARG A 4 2.58 -5.85 2.13
N ASN A 5 3.75 -6.37 1.75
CA ASN A 5 3.83 -7.57 0.91
C ASN A 5 3.10 -8.80 1.49
N ALA A 6 2.97 -8.88 2.82
CA ALA A 6 2.25 -9.96 3.47
C ALA A 6 0.71 -9.87 3.38
N GLU A 7 0.15 -8.73 2.95
CA GLU A 7 -1.29 -8.44 3.01
C GLU A 7 -1.96 -8.35 1.64
N VAL A 8 -1.28 -8.84 0.61
CA VAL A 8 -1.65 -8.69 -0.81
C VAL A 8 -2.97 -9.33 -1.15
N ASP A 9 -3.18 -10.57 -0.74
CA ASP A 9 -4.43 -11.28 -1.01
C ASP A 9 -5.64 -10.58 -0.40
N ARG A 10 -5.42 -9.95 0.77
CA ARG A 10 -6.45 -9.16 1.42
C ARG A 10 -6.75 -7.90 0.62
N GLU A 11 -5.72 -7.20 0.14
CA GLU A 11 -5.94 -5.99 -0.63
C GLU A 11 -6.49 -6.23 -2.03
N ILE A 12 -6.13 -7.33 -2.69
CA ILE A 12 -6.76 -7.74 -3.94
C ILE A 12 -8.28 -7.91 -3.75
N ARG A 13 -8.71 -8.50 -2.64
CA ARG A 13 -10.15 -8.62 -2.31
C ARG A 13 -10.79 -7.26 -2.03
N SER A 14 -10.13 -6.39 -1.28
CA SER A 14 -10.58 -5.01 -1.04
C SER A 14 -10.74 -4.24 -2.35
N LEU A 15 -9.75 -4.36 -3.25
CA LEU A 15 -9.71 -3.73 -4.56
C LEU A 15 -10.86 -4.22 -5.44
N THR A 16 -11.07 -5.54 -5.50
CA THR A 16 -12.16 -6.16 -6.26
C THR A 16 -13.53 -5.69 -5.76
N SER A 17 -13.69 -5.53 -4.44
CA SER A 17 -14.92 -5.00 -3.84
C SER A 17 -15.14 -3.53 -4.18
N LEU A 18 -14.07 -2.72 -4.16
CA LEU A 18 -14.11 -1.30 -4.53
C LEU A 18 -14.43 -1.12 -6.02
N GLU A 19 -13.79 -1.89 -6.89
CA GLU A 19 -14.03 -1.90 -8.34
C GLU A 19 -15.51 -2.20 -8.65
N ASN A 20 -16.03 -3.30 -8.09
CA ASN A 20 -17.41 -3.72 -8.33
C ASN A 20 -18.47 -2.75 -7.80
N ARG A 21 -18.16 -2.02 -6.73
CA ARG A 21 -19.14 -1.19 -6.01
C ARG A 21 -19.09 0.29 -6.37
N PHE A 22 -17.91 0.80 -6.72
CA PHE A 22 -17.70 2.24 -6.93
C PHE A 22 -17.15 2.58 -8.32
N TYR A 23 -16.30 1.73 -8.91
CA TYR A 23 -15.58 2.08 -10.14
C TYR A 23 -16.20 1.49 -11.42
N LYS A 24 -17.50 1.16 -11.45
CA LYS A 24 -18.20 0.73 -12.68
C LYS A 24 -18.16 1.83 -13.77
N GLY A 25 -17.08 1.85 -14.54
CA GLY A 25 -16.81 2.78 -15.65
C GLY A 25 -15.93 3.99 -15.30
N LEU A 26 -15.54 4.18 -14.03
CA LEU A 26 -14.68 5.28 -13.60
C LEU A 26 -13.27 4.74 -13.34
N HIS A 27 -12.47 4.76 -14.39
CA HIS A 27 -11.10 4.27 -14.43
C HIS A 27 -10.16 5.23 -13.68
N TYR A 28 -10.14 5.18 -12.34
CA TYR A 28 -9.18 5.95 -11.55
C TYR A 28 -7.89 5.16 -11.29
N PRO A 29 -6.71 5.80 -11.43
CA PRO A 29 -5.44 5.16 -11.09
C PRO A 29 -5.36 4.94 -9.57
N ILE A 30 -4.90 3.75 -9.19
CA ILE A 30 -4.74 3.37 -7.78
C ILE A 30 -3.25 3.23 -7.51
N VAL A 31 -2.73 4.04 -6.61
CA VAL A 31 -1.30 4.04 -6.22
C VAL A 31 -1.14 3.17 -4.97
N PHE A 32 -0.21 2.22 -5.00
CA PHE A 32 0.13 1.39 -3.85
C PHE A 32 1.45 1.86 -3.23
N LEU A 33 1.43 2.09 -1.92
CA LEU A 33 2.57 2.56 -1.15
C LEU A 33 3.00 1.47 -0.18
N ASN A 34 4.31 1.26 -0.07
CA ASN A 34 4.93 0.34 0.89
C ASN A 34 6.22 0.96 1.41
N ASN A 35 6.66 0.55 2.60
CA ASN A 35 7.95 0.94 3.15
C ASN A 35 9.10 0.06 2.65
N LYS A 36 8.79 -1.00 1.90
CA LYS A 36 9.73 -1.92 1.27
C LYS A 36 9.48 -1.98 -0.25
N ALA A 37 10.47 -2.47 -0.98
CA ALA A 37 10.28 -2.82 -2.38
C ALA A 37 9.17 -3.88 -2.51
N TRP A 38 8.34 -3.70 -3.54
CA TRP A 38 7.29 -4.65 -3.88
C TRP A 38 7.89 -5.86 -4.60
N ASP A 39 7.41 -7.05 -4.26
CA ASP A 39 7.79 -8.27 -4.98
C ASP A 39 7.15 -8.28 -6.38
N GLU A 40 7.84 -8.83 -7.39
CA GLU A 40 7.34 -8.81 -8.78
C GLU A 40 6.01 -9.57 -8.93
N ASP A 41 5.90 -10.74 -8.28
CA ASP A 41 4.67 -11.55 -8.27
C ASP A 41 3.44 -10.78 -7.75
N LEU A 42 3.70 -9.82 -6.88
CA LEU A 42 2.70 -8.99 -6.22
C LEU A 42 2.19 -7.91 -7.15
N ILE A 43 3.11 -7.22 -7.84
CA ILE A 43 2.79 -6.24 -8.86
C ILE A 43 1.96 -6.92 -9.95
N ASP A 44 2.35 -8.12 -10.39
CA ASP A 44 1.62 -8.92 -11.37
C ASP A 44 0.23 -9.36 -10.87
N GLY A 45 0.08 -9.68 -9.58
CA GLY A 45 -1.21 -10.00 -8.96
C GLY A 45 -2.15 -8.80 -8.94
N VAL A 46 -1.64 -7.63 -8.58
CA VAL A 46 -2.41 -6.39 -8.51
C VAL A 46 -2.76 -5.87 -9.91
N GLN A 47 -1.83 -5.91 -10.87
CA GLN A 47 -2.09 -5.48 -12.26
C GLN A 47 -3.12 -6.37 -12.97
N ARG A 48 -3.26 -7.64 -12.58
CA ARG A 48 -4.31 -8.52 -13.11
C ARG A 48 -5.71 -8.14 -12.64
N VAL A 49 -5.82 -7.41 -11.52
CA VAL A 49 -7.10 -7.06 -10.87
C VAL A 49 -7.41 -5.57 -11.06
N ALA A 50 -6.39 -4.72 -10.99
CA ALA A 50 -6.48 -3.30 -11.25
C ALA A 50 -6.61 -3.08 -12.76
N ILE A 51 -7.66 -2.38 -13.17
CA ILE A 51 -7.91 -2.08 -14.58
C ILE A 51 -6.91 -1.02 -15.11
N ILE A 52 -6.19 -0.32 -14.23
CA ILE A 52 -5.24 0.76 -14.57
C ILE A 52 -3.90 0.59 -13.86
N VAL A 53 -2.89 1.11 -14.56
CA VAL A 53 -1.51 1.33 -14.12
C VAL A 53 -1.44 1.64 -12.63
N THR A 54 -0.82 0.71 -11.94
CA THR A 54 -0.58 0.78 -10.51
C THR A 54 0.83 1.32 -10.29
N GLU A 55 0.96 2.55 -9.82
CA GLU A 55 2.28 3.05 -9.41
C GLU A 55 2.62 2.51 -8.04
N SER A 56 3.79 1.88 -7.94
CA SER A 56 4.31 1.29 -6.72
C SER A 56 5.35 2.23 -6.12
N GLY A 57 4.98 2.95 -5.05
CA GLY A 57 5.87 3.89 -4.37
C GLY A 57 6.51 3.29 -3.12
N VAL A 58 7.82 3.45 -2.97
CA VAL A 58 8.51 3.17 -1.70
C VAL A 58 8.53 4.45 -0.87
N VAL A 59 7.91 4.42 0.30
CA VAL A 59 7.94 5.56 1.23
C VAL A 59 9.30 5.59 1.91
N GLY A 60 10.07 6.66 1.68
CA GLY A 60 11.38 6.86 2.29
C GLY A 60 11.30 7.01 3.82
N GLU A 61 12.41 6.69 4.50
CA GLU A 61 12.52 6.78 5.97
C GLU A 61 12.17 8.17 6.52
N ASP A 62 12.37 9.24 5.74
CA ASP A 62 12.02 10.59 6.14
C ASP A 62 10.51 10.82 6.32
N SER A 63 9.67 10.00 5.68
CA SER A 63 8.21 10.12 5.71
C SER A 63 7.53 9.08 6.62
N CYS A 64 8.19 7.94 6.88
CA CYS A 64 7.66 6.85 7.71
C CYS A 64 8.58 6.46 8.88
N GLY A 65 9.52 7.32 9.27
CA GLY A 65 10.41 7.14 10.42
C GLY A 65 10.03 8.01 11.63
N TYR A 66 10.70 7.78 12.76
CA TYR A 66 10.60 8.69 13.90
C TYR A 66 11.29 10.01 13.55
N SER A 67 10.57 11.13 13.66
CA SER A 67 11.18 12.45 13.58
C SER A 67 12.27 12.59 14.65
N ARG A 68 13.32 13.38 14.35
CA ARG A 68 14.46 13.61 15.25
C ARG A 68 14.05 14.09 16.66
N SER A 69 12.89 14.73 16.78
CA SER A 69 12.36 15.23 18.06
C SER A 69 11.69 14.16 18.92
N ILE A 70 11.52 12.92 18.45
CA ILE A 70 10.82 11.86 19.17
C ILE A 70 11.80 10.98 19.95
N ASN A 71 11.62 10.93 21.27
CA ASN A 71 12.35 10.01 22.13
C ASN A 71 11.74 8.60 22.06
N GLN A 72 12.40 7.70 21.32
CA GLN A 72 11.94 6.33 21.10
C GLN A 72 11.89 5.48 22.38
N VAL A 73 12.76 5.76 23.36
CA VAL A 73 12.76 5.06 24.66
C VAL A 73 11.47 5.37 25.42
N LYS A 74 11.06 6.64 25.45
CA LYS A 74 9.78 7.05 26.06
C LYS A 74 8.56 6.51 25.29
N ALA A 75 8.66 6.39 23.96
CA ALA A 75 7.62 5.80 23.14
C ALA A 75 7.43 4.30 23.42
N ARG A 76 8.52 3.57 23.62
CA ARG A 76 8.51 2.13 23.91
C ARG A 76 7.95 1.77 25.28
N THR A 77 8.22 2.59 26.31
CA THR A 77 7.80 2.31 27.69
C THR A 77 6.31 2.60 27.96
N LYS A 78 5.61 3.22 27.02
CA LYS A 78 4.18 3.60 27.14
C LYS A 78 3.20 2.53 26.62
N ILE A 79 3.60 1.25 26.68
CA ILE A 79 2.71 0.11 26.35
C ILE A 79 2.05 -0.41 27.62
#